data_AF-A0AAE1B1L0-F1
#
_entry.id   AF-A0AAE1B1L0-F1
#
_cell.length_a   1.000
_cell.length_b   1.000
_cell.length_c   1.000
_cell.angle_alpha   90.00
_cell.angle_beta   90.00
_cell.angle_gamma   90.00
#
_symmetry.space_group_name_H-M   'P 1'
#
loop_
_entity.id
_entity.type
_entity.pdbx_description
1 polymer ?
#
loop_
_entity_poly.entity_id
_entity_poly.type
_entity_poly.pdbx_seq_one_letter_code
_entity_poly.pdbx_strand_id
1 'polypeptide(L)'
;MFRLLTTLILWVALSEASKIVIQSNPNYLLQDLTKTLTLRCSLLDTATTTTTMIGRRDAGDLTETQYDVQSVTAISVVRNSQNEPVANLTSQPSAAVPLTDLKSLKVHGSLGKNHASSPNSEHAFLEMQWDHPGQNQTGGYTCYIYAVDAQGQNIVFSTSAEIGQEFPSADDMLSHISQLEKTVDALEQRLQAVEIKLGLLKPPHAEEGMVVCEDSNNWNRDPYGNNGRYVFHNVKFQTPYDKPPMVSLGIDLLDESSDAYLRIHTDIDNLTKDGFTVRCGTWADTYIFKVRVRWVSVVA
;
A
#
# COMPACT_ATOMS: atom_id res chain seq x y z
N MET A 1 68.92 -6.33 -37.64
CA MET A 1 67.65 -5.59 -37.79
C MET A 1 66.58 -6.34 -37.01
N PHE A 2 66.34 -6.00 -35.73
CA PHE A 2 65.10 -6.34 -35.00
C PHE A 2 65.08 -5.48 -33.74
N ARG A 3 64.18 -4.49 -33.72
CA ARG A 3 64.01 -3.51 -32.63
C ARG A 3 63.11 -4.07 -31.54
N LEU A 4 63.46 -3.79 -30.29
CA LEU A 4 62.62 -3.92 -29.10
C LEU A 4 61.28 -3.18 -29.27
N LEU A 5 60.19 -3.82 -28.84
CA LEU A 5 58.99 -3.15 -28.35
C LEU A 5 58.50 -3.89 -27.09
N THR A 6 58.96 -3.47 -25.93
CA THR A 6 58.35 -3.84 -24.64
C THR A 6 57.27 -2.81 -24.32
N THR A 7 56.02 -3.17 -24.57
CA THR A 7 54.83 -2.42 -24.13
C THR A 7 54.73 -2.49 -22.61
N LEU A 8 55.04 -1.37 -21.95
CA LEU A 8 54.76 -1.14 -20.54
C LEU A 8 53.24 -0.89 -20.40
N ILE A 9 52.49 -1.93 -20.04
CA ILE A 9 51.06 -1.80 -19.70
C ILE A 9 51.01 -1.18 -18.30
N LEU A 10 50.74 0.13 -18.27
CA LEU A 10 50.42 0.86 -17.05
C LEU A 10 49.03 0.36 -16.58
N TRP A 11 49.00 -0.51 -15.59
CA TRP A 11 47.77 -0.90 -14.89
C TRP A 11 47.25 0.33 -14.14
N VAL A 12 46.35 1.08 -14.76
CA VAL A 12 45.57 2.11 -14.07
C VAL A 12 44.56 1.35 -13.21
N ALA A 13 44.84 1.24 -11.92
CA ALA A 13 43.84 0.79 -10.95
C ALA A 13 42.74 1.84 -10.86
N LEU A 14 41.56 1.50 -11.36
CA LEU A 14 40.33 2.26 -11.17
C LEU A 14 39.97 2.19 -9.69
N SER A 15 39.77 3.35 -9.04
CA SER A 15 39.26 3.41 -7.66
C SER A 15 37.86 4.02 -7.66
N GLU A 16 36.86 3.19 -7.39
CA GLU A 16 35.48 3.55 -7.02
C GLU A 16 35.46 3.75 -5.49
N ALA A 17 34.74 4.72 -4.92
CA ALA A 17 34.80 5.05 -3.48
C ALA A 17 33.41 5.25 -2.87
N SER A 18 33.10 4.68 -1.71
CA SER A 18 31.80 4.92 -1.05
C SER A 18 31.85 6.11 -0.08
N LYS A 19 30.82 6.96 -0.08
CA LYS A 19 30.70 8.16 0.76
C LYS A 19 29.34 8.24 1.46
N ILE A 20 29.36 8.55 2.76
CA ILE A 20 28.13 8.78 3.54
C ILE A 20 27.67 10.24 3.41
N VAL A 21 26.37 10.44 3.28
CA VAL A 21 25.73 11.75 3.24
C VAL A 21 24.47 11.71 4.11
N ILE A 22 24.32 12.70 5.00
CA ILE A 22 23.08 12.96 5.73
C ILE A 22 22.54 14.34 5.34
N GLN A 23 21.26 14.40 4.98
CA GLN A 23 20.61 15.62 4.52
C GLN A 23 19.23 15.76 5.15
N SER A 24 18.94 16.95 5.67
CA SER A 24 17.61 17.34 6.11
C SER A 24 16.92 18.21 5.05
N ASN A 25 15.60 18.18 5.03
CA ASN A 25 14.77 19.11 4.28
C ASN A 25 13.44 19.32 5.02
N PRO A 26 13.17 20.53 5.56
CA PRO A 26 14.07 21.69 5.64
C PRO A 26 15.21 21.48 6.65
N ASN A 27 16.24 22.34 6.61
CA ASN A 27 17.36 22.34 7.58
C ASN A 27 17.02 23.08 8.88
N TYR A 28 15.86 23.71 8.97
CA TYR A 28 15.36 24.39 10.16
C TYR A 28 13.85 24.19 10.25
N LEU A 29 13.34 24.15 11.47
CA LEU A 29 11.91 24.06 11.74
C LEU A 29 11.38 25.42 12.14
N LEU A 30 10.44 25.94 11.35
CA LEU A 30 9.52 26.98 11.82
C LEU A 30 8.55 26.33 12.80
N GLN A 31 8.65 26.74 14.06
CA GLN A 31 7.85 26.18 15.13
C GLN A 31 6.36 26.21 14.77
N ASP A 32 5.70 25.05 14.87
CA ASP A 32 4.26 24.83 14.65
C ASP A 32 3.74 25.14 13.22
N LEU A 33 4.58 25.64 12.30
CA LEU A 33 4.23 25.88 10.89
C LEU A 33 4.83 24.86 9.93
N THR A 34 5.94 24.21 10.31
CA THR A 34 6.58 23.21 9.46
C THR A 34 5.70 21.97 9.37
N LYS A 35 5.25 21.62 8.15
CA LYS A 35 4.35 20.47 7.93
C LYS A 35 5.08 19.15 7.83
N THR A 36 6.29 19.16 7.29
CA THR A 36 7.04 17.94 7.03
C THR A 36 8.52 18.21 7.21
N LEU A 37 9.20 17.30 7.89
CA LEU A 37 10.65 17.22 7.94
C LEU A 37 11.07 15.87 7.39
N THR A 38 11.95 15.89 6.41
CA THR A 38 12.60 14.69 5.89
C THR A 38 14.08 14.71 6.26
N LEU A 39 14.58 13.63 6.85
CA LEU A 39 15.99 13.40 7.09
C LEU A 39 16.40 12.12 6.36
N ARG A 40 17.35 12.22 5.43
CA ARG A 40 17.82 11.10 4.62
C ARG A 40 19.29 10.87 4.87
N CYS A 41 19.63 9.65 5.27
CA CYS A 41 21.00 9.18 5.33
C CYS A 41 21.25 8.20 4.19
N SER A 42 22.28 8.45 3.40
CA SER A 42 22.57 7.70 2.17
C SER A 42 24.05 7.35 2.10
N LEU A 43 24.34 6.19 1.53
CA LEU A 43 25.67 5.80 1.07
C LEU A 43 25.69 5.91 -0.46
N LEU A 44 26.56 6.74 -0.99
CA LEU A 44 26.73 6.97 -2.42
C LEU A 44 28.03 6.34 -2.88
N ASP A 45 28.01 5.63 -4.01
CA ASP A 45 29.21 5.19 -4.69
C ASP A 45 29.73 6.34 -5.57
N THR A 46 30.98 6.75 -5.39
CA THR A 46 31.55 8.00 -5.92
C THR A 46 32.21 7.75 -7.27
N ALA A 47 32.09 8.71 -8.19
CA ALA A 47 32.82 8.72 -9.45
C ALA A 47 34.33 8.93 -9.24
N THR A 48 35.15 8.30 -10.11
CA THR A 48 36.62 8.48 -10.21
C THR A 48 37.09 9.90 -9.92
N THR A 49 37.83 10.12 -8.83
CA THR A 49 38.58 11.36 -8.60
C THR A 49 40.07 11.07 -8.50
N THR A 50 40.86 11.77 -9.32
CA THR A 50 42.31 11.62 -9.53
C THR A 50 43.17 12.29 -8.45
N THR A 51 42.64 12.48 -7.26
CA THR A 51 43.40 13.11 -6.16
C THR A 51 43.65 12.07 -5.09
N THR A 52 44.90 11.95 -4.67
CA THR A 52 45.33 11.11 -3.54
C THR A 52 44.48 11.43 -2.31
N MET A 53 43.41 10.67 -2.11
CA MET A 53 42.49 10.81 -1.00
C MET A 53 43.08 10.08 0.20
N ILE A 54 43.65 10.87 1.13
CA ILE A 54 44.06 10.39 2.44
C ILE A 54 42.79 10.35 3.29
N GLY A 55 42.33 9.15 3.66
CA GLY A 55 41.25 8.98 4.63
C GLY A 55 41.59 9.74 5.91
N ARG A 56 40.81 10.78 6.22
CA ARG A 56 40.97 11.57 7.43
C ARG A 56 40.45 10.73 8.59
N ARG A 57 41.37 9.99 9.22
CA ARG A 57 41.09 9.18 10.41
C ARG A 57 41.11 10.10 11.63
N ASP A 58 40.19 11.06 11.68
CA ASP A 58 39.82 11.65 12.97
C ASP A 58 39.11 10.53 13.73
N ALA A 59 39.59 10.21 14.93
CA ALA A 59 39.23 9.01 15.69
C ALA A 59 37.73 9.00 16.05
N GLY A 60 36.87 8.57 15.13
CA GLY A 60 35.42 8.45 15.33
C GLY A 60 34.58 8.48 14.05
N ASP A 61 34.97 9.25 13.02
CA ASP A 61 34.07 9.58 11.90
C ASP A 61 34.68 9.24 10.53
N LEU A 62 34.51 8.00 10.09
CA LEU A 62 34.80 7.63 8.71
C LEU A 62 33.67 8.12 7.80
N THR A 63 33.98 9.02 6.87
CA THR A 63 32.98 9.62 5.96
C THR A 63 33.09 9.13 4.53
N GLU A 64 34.23 8.57 4.14
CA GLU A 64 34.50 8.10 2.78
C GLU A 64 35.57 7.00 2.80
N THR A 65 35.46 6.04 1.88
CA THR A 65 36.45 4.95 1.67
C THR A 65 37.19 5.12 0.35
N GLN A 66 38.35 4.47 0.22
CA GLN A 66 39.11 4.46 -1.04
C GLN A 66 38.51 3.51 -2.09
N TYR A 67 37.79 2.48 -1.64
CA TYR A 67 37.13 1.46 -2.45
C TYR A 67 35.64 1.41 -2.11
N ASP A 68 34.80 1.09 -3.09
CA ASP A 68 33.38 0.81 -2.85
C ASP A 68 33.22 -0.36 -1.87
N VAL A 69 32.23 -0.23 -0.99
CA VAL A 69 31.88 -1.32 -0.08
C VAL A 69 31.14 -2.43 -0.82
N GLN A 70 31.33 -3.68 -0.39
CA GLN A 70 30.69 -4.82 -1.03
C GLN A 70 29.22 -4.96 -0.63
N SER A 71 28.89 -4.70 0.64
CA SER A 71 27.52 -4.81 1.13
C SER A 71 27.27 -3.94 2.36
N VAL A 72 26.03 -3.47 2.51
CA VAL A 72 25.57 -2.75 3.71
C VAL A 72 24.74 -3.70 4.58
N THR A 73 25.12 -3.79 5.86
CA THR A 73 24.47 -4.69 6.83
C THR A 73 23.42 -3.99 7.67
N ALA A 74 23.65 -2.72 8.02
CA ALA A 74 22.69 -1.92 8.77
C ALA A 74 22.90 -0.41 8.58
N ILE A 75 21.84 0.36 8.77
CA ILE A 75 21.85 1.82 8.90
C ILE A 75 21.12 2.17 10.20
N SER A 76 21.69 3.07 11.00
CA SER A 76 21.12 3.52 12.26
C SER A 76 21.24 5.04 12.37
N VAL A 77 20.17 5.71 12.77
CA VAL A 77 20.19 7.16 13.01
C VAL A 77 19.86 7.43 14.46
N VAL A 78 20.65 8.30 15.08
CA VAL A 78 20.59 8.65 16.50
C VAL A 78 20.45 10.16 16.65
N ARG A 79 19.60 10.60 17.58
CA ARG A 79 19.46 12.00 17.99
C ARG A 79 20.47 12.30 19.10
N ASN A 80 21.29 13.33 18.92
CA ASN A 80 22.45 13.61 19.77
C ASN A 80 22.07 14.12 21.17
N SER A 81 20.91 14.77 21.32
CA SER A 81 20.48 15.40 22.59
C SER A 81 20.37 14.43 23.76
N GLN A 82 20.19 13.12 23.49
CA GLN A 82 20.12 12.07 24.52
C GLN A 82 20.72 10.72 24.07
N ASN A 83 21.46 10.70 22.95
CA ASN A 83 21.88 9.46 22.29
C ASN A 83 20.67 8.52 22.02
N GLU A 84 19.54 9.11 21.62
CA GLU A 84 18.27 8.42 21.45
C GLU A 84 18.21 7.80 20.04
N PRO A 85 18.01 6.48 19.91
CA PRO A 85 17.88 5.85 18.60
C PRO A 85 16.56 6.24 17.94
N VAL A 86 16.63 6.75 16.71
CA VAL A 86 15.48 7.30 15.99
C VAL A 86 14.87 6.28 15.03
N ALA A 87 15.73 5.67 14.21
CA ALA A 87 15.34 4.70 13.21
C ALA A 87 16.49 3.74 12.92
N ASN A 88 16.15 2.51 12.56
CA ASN A 88 17.11 1.53 12.11
C ASN A 88 16.64 0.81 10.85
N LEU A 89 17.60 0.22 10.15
CA LEU A 89 17.39 -0.70 9.06
C LEU A 89 18.49 -1.75 9.14
N THR A 90 18.13 -3.04 9.22
CA THR A 90 19.10 -4.14 9.29
C THR A 90 18.89 -5.11 8.13
N SER A 91 19.85 -6.01 7.88
CA SER A 91 19.74 -7.00 6.80
C SER A 91 18.69 -8.08 7.07
N GLN A 92 18.37 -8.32 8.35
CA GLN A 92 17.36 -9.25 8.84
C GLN A 92 16.73 -8.72 10.16
N PRO A 93 15.43 -8.35 10.15
CA PRO A 93 14.55 -8.19 9.00
C PRO A 93 14.97 -6.98 8.13
N SER A 94 14.90 -7.12 6.80
CA SER A 94 15.19 -6.01 5.86
C SER A 94 14.04 -5.02 5.73
N ALA A 95 13.57 -4.51 6.86
CA ALA A 95 12.56 -3.46 6.93
C ALA A 95 13.12 -2.31 7.77
N ALA A 96 12.89 -1.09 7.32
CA ALA A 96 13.24 0.09 8.10
C ALA A 96 12.19 0.26 9.20
N VAL A 97 12.63 0.50 10.44
CA VAL A 97 11.76 0.57 11.61
C VAL A 97 11.98 1.89 12.35
N PRO A 98 10.90 2.65 12.64
CA PRO A 98 10.97 3.76 13.58
C PRO A 98 11.13 3.23 15.01
N LEU A 99 12.05 3.85 15.78
CA LEU A 99 12.32 3.49 17.17
C LEU A 99 11.78 4.55 18.14
N THR A 100 11.65 5.80 17.68
CA THR A 100 11.01 6.90 18.40
C THR A 100 9.94 7.57 17.53
N ASP A 101 9.20 8.53 18.09
CA ASP A 101 8.20 9.33 17.38
C ASP A 101 7.15 8.51 16.60
N LEU A 102 6.80 7.32 17.12
CA LEU A 102 6.01 6.28 16.42
C LEU A 102 4.65 6.74 15.85
N LYS A 103 4.13 7.88 16.32
CA LYS A 103 2.86 8.46 15.85
C LYS A 103 3.02 9.34 14.62
N SER A 104 4.16 10.01 14.46
CA SER A 104 4.38 11.02 13.42
C SER A 104 5.53 10.67 12.48
N LEU A 105 6.45 9.78 12.87
CA LEU A 105 7.59 9.36 12.08
C LEU A 105 7.25 8.16 11.18
N LYS A 106 7.45 8.34 9.88
CA LYS A 106 7.45 7.28 8.86
C LYS A 106 8.90 7.04 8.42
N VAL A 107 9.28 5.78 8.30
CA VAL A 107 10.64 5.40 7.92
C VAL A 107 10.59 4.43 6.75
N HIS A 108 11.45 4.64 5.76
CA HIS A 108 11.70 3.67 4.72
C HIS A 108 13.18 3.67 4.34
N GLY A 109 13.67 2.57 3.76
CA GLY A 109 15.07 2.48 3.39
C GLY A 109 15.38 1.22 2.60
N SER A 110 16.59 1.16 2.06
CA SER A 110 17.11 0.02 1.30
C SER A 110 18.59 -0.17 1.63
N LEU A 111 19.01 -1.44 1.74
CA LEU A 111 20.41 -1.83 1.95
C LEU A 111 21.14 -2.20 0.64
N GLY A 112 20.54 -1.96 -0.53
CA GLY A 112 21.25 -2.12 -1.80
C GLY A 112 21.64 -3.54 -2.18
N LYS A 113 20.81 -4.56 -1.89
CA LYS A 113 21.14 -5.96 -2.25
C LYS A 113 21.40 -6.06 -3.76
N ASN A 114 22.60 -6.49 -4.15
CA ASN A 114 23.08 -6.60 -5.53
C ASN A 114 23.21 -5.24 -6.27
N HIS A 115 23.62 -4.19 -5.56
CA HIS A 115 23.93 -2.90 -6.18
C HIS A 115 25.05 -3.07 -7.23
N ALA A 116 24.78 -2.64 -8.47
CA ALA A 116 25.80 -2.53 -9.50
C ALA A 116 26.42 -1.14 -9.36
N SER A 117 27.69 -1.07 -8.93
CA SER A 117 28.39 0.20 -8.73
C SER A 117 28.35 1.02 -10.02
N SER A 118 27.80 2.21 -9.91
CA SER A 118 27.74 3.21 -10.97
C SER A 118 28.09 4.58 -10.38
N PRO A 119 28.74 5.48 -11.13
CA PRO A 119 29.09 6.80 -10.64
C PRO A 119 27.89 7.54 -10.02
N ASN A 120 27.99 7.92 -8.75
CA ASN A 120 26.97 8.61 -7.95
C ASN A 120 25.68 7.81 -7.72
N SER A 121 25.73 6.48 -7.82
CA SER A 121 24.57 5.64 -7.49
C SER A 121 24.41 5.49 -5.99
N GLU A 122 23.16 5.48 -5.53
CA GLU A 122 22.82 5.34 -4.12
C GLU A 122 22.81 3.86 -3.75
N HIS A 123 23.90 3.43 -3.10
CA HIS A 123 24.08 2.05 -2.68
C HIS A 123 23.04 1.67 -1.61
N ALA A 124 22.89 2.50 -0.58
CA ALA A 124 21.95 2.25 0.50
C ALA A 124 21.42 3.55 1.09
N PHE A 125 20.22 3.53 1.65
CA PHE A 125 19.65 4.69 2.31
C PHE A 125 18.66 4.34 3.42
N LEU A 126 18.51 5.27 4.34
CA LEU A 126 17.46 5.32 5.34
C LEU A 126 16.89 6.72 5.37
N GLU A 127 15.60 6.84 5.12
CA GLU A 127 14.88 8.12 5.16
C GLU A 127 13.79 8.08 6.22
N MET A 128 13.73 9.17 6.96
CA MET A 128 12.81 9.44 8.05
C MET A 128 11.99 10.67 7.68
N GLN A 129 10.66 10.55 7.73
CA GLN A 129 9.75 11.63 7.45
C GLN A 129 8.83 11.84 8.65
N TRP A 130 8.94 13.01 9.29
CA TRP A 130 8.04 13.44 10.34
C TRP A 130 6.91 14.28 9.76
N ASP A 131 5.69 13.94 10.14
CA ASP A 131 4.51 14.77 9.91
C ASP A 131 4.32 15.75 11.07
N HIS A 132 4.24 17.05 10.76
CA HIS A 132 4.16 18.17 11.71
C HIS A 132 5.23 18.11 12.82
N PRO A 133 6.54 18.20 12.46
CA PRO A 133 7.64 18.15 13.43
C PRO A 133 7.58 19.33 14.43
N GLY A 134 7.96 19.06 15.67
CA GLY A 134 8.03 20.05 16.74
C GLY A 134 9.46 20.27 17.25
N GLN A 135 9.57 20.94 18.39
CA GLN A 135 10.87 21.25 19.00
C GLN A 135 11.71 19.99 19.31
N ASN A 136 11.07 18.85 19.58
CA ASN A 136 11.75 17.58 19.86
C ASN A 136 12.54 17.02 18.66
N GLN A 137 12.24 17.49 17.43
CA GLN A 137 12.93 17.06 16.21
C GLN A 137 14.06 18.02 15.79
N THR A 138 14.41 19.00 16.63
CA THR A 138 15.53 19.91 16.41
C THR A 138 16.84 19.36 17.01
N GLY A 139 17.97 19.96 16.60
CA GLY A 139 19.30 19.62 17.09
C GLY A 139 20.06 18.66 16.19
N GLY A 140 21.12 18.04 16.74
CA GLY A 140 22.03 17.18 15.99
C GLY A 140 21.51 15.75 15.82
N TYR A 141 21.69 15.22 14.62
CA TYR A 141 21.43 13.84 14.26
C TYR A 141 22.70 13.22 13.70
N THR A 142 23.05 12.02 14.15
CA THR A 142 24.18 11.24 13.62
C THR A 142 23.67 10.00 12.91
N CYS A 143 24.13 9.79 11.68
CA CYS A 143 23.88 8.55 10.95
C CYS A 143 25.10 7.64 10.98
N TYR A 144 24.86 6.37 11.28
CA TYR A 144 25.83 5.29 11.22
C TYR A 144 25.45 4.29 10.13
N ILE A 145 26.38 3.99 9.23
CA ILE A 145 26.21 2.94 8.21
C ILE A 145 27.25 1.84 8.45
N TYR A 146 26.78 0.62 8.65
CA TYR A 146 27.59 -0.56 8.86
C TYR A 146 27.72 -1.32 7.56
N ALA A 147 28.93 -1.42 7.03
CA ALA A 147 29.22 -2.04 5.74
C ALA A 147 30.36 -3.05 5.85
N VAL A 148 30.49 -3.88 4.83
CA VAL A 148 31.57 -4.85 4.67
C VAL A 148 32.28 -4.57 3.36
N ASP A 149 33.61 -4.46 3.38
CA ASP A 149 34.41 -4.29 2.17
C ASP A 149 34.62 -5.61 1.39
N ALA A 150 35.28 -5.53 0.24
CA ALA A 150 35.58 -6.70 -0.59
C ALA A 150 36.50 -7.74 0.08
N GLN A 151 37.21 -7.37 1.15
CA GLN A 151 38.07 -8.26 1.93
C GLN A 151 37.33 -8.89 3.12
N GLY A 152 36.06 -8.53 3.34
CA GLY A 152 35.26 -9.02 4.46
C GLY A 152 35.47 -8.25 5.77
N GLN A 153 36.10 -7.07 5.75
CA GLN A 153 36.29 -6.25 6.95
C GLN A 153 35.06 -5.37 7.21
N ASN A 154 34.70 -5.24 8.48
CA ASN A 154 33.61 -4.36 8.90
C ASN A 154 34.09 -2.90 8.90
N ILE A 155 33.30 -2.06 8.24
CA ILE A 155 33.50 -0.62 8.13
C ILE A 155 32.27 0.08 8.71
N VAL A 156 32.49 1.13 9.50
CA VAL A 156 31.41 1.95 10.05
C VAL A 156 31.60 3.38 9.56
N PHE A 157 30.67 3.86 8.74
CA PHE A 157 30.61 5.27 8.37
C PHE A 157 29.81 6.06 9.41
N SER A 158 30.20 7.31 9.64
CA SER A 158 29.52 8.23 10.56
C SER A 158 29.52 9.64 9.99
N THR A 159 28.37 10.32 10.04
CA THR A 159 28.23 11.75 9.70
C THR A 159 27.04 12.36 10.42
N SER A 160 27.06 13.67 10.64
CA SER A 160 26.03 14.39 11.38
C SER A 160 25.38 15.51 10.56
N ALA A 161 24.08 15.75 10.80
CA ALA A 161 23.35 16.94 10.37
C ALA A 161 22.77 17.65 11.60
N GLU A 162 22.59 18.96 11.49
CA GLU A 162 21.96 19.77 12.52
C GLU A 162 20.70 20.42 11.96
N ILE A 163 19.60 20.27 12.69
CA ILE A 163 18.30 20.83 12.36
C ILE A 163 18.04 22.03 13.27
N GLY A 164 18.05 23.22 12.70
CA GLY A 164 17.81 24.46 13.43
C GLY A 164 16.36 24.64 13.88
N GLN A 165 16.15 25.62 14.75
CA GLN A 165 14.83 26.09 15.14
C GLN A 165 14.71 27.57 14.82
N GLU A 166 13.60 27.94 14.18
CA GLU A 166 13.23 29.33 13.94
C GLU A 166 11.82 29.59 14.47
N PHE A 167 11.62 30.78 15.02
CA PHE A 167 10.29 31.24 15.41
C PHE A 167 9.63 31.93 14.22
N PRO A 168 8.36 31.65 13.94
CA PRO A 168 7.67 32.28 12.82
C PRO A 168 7.52 33.79 13.05
N SER A 169 7.67 34.57 11.97
CA SER A 169 7.40 35.99 11.99
C SER A 169 5.89 36.27 11.95
N ALA A 170 5.49 37.52 12.23
CA ALA A 170 4.10 37.94 12.10
C ALA A 170 3.57 37.74 10.66
N ASP A 171 4.42 37.98 9.66
CA ASP A 171 4.07 37.79 8.24
C ASP A 171 3.85 36.31 7.91
N ASP A 172 4.66 35.41 8.47
CA ASP A 172 4.48 33.96 8.31
C ASP A 172 3.14 33.50 8.90
N MET A 173 2.79 34.01 10.08
CA MET A 173 1.53 33.71 10.72
C MET A 173 0.33 34.24 9.93
N LEU A 174 0.40 35.47 9.42
CA LEU A 174 -0.66 36.06 8.59
C LEU A 174 -0.84 35.27 7.28
N SER A 175 0.27 34.87 6.65
CA SER A 175 0.26 34.01 5.46
C SER A 175 -0.40 32.66 5.76
N HIS A 176 -0.06 32.05 6.89
CA HIS A 176 -0.64 30.78 7.31
C HIS A 176 -2.15 30.89 7.59
N ILE A 177 -2.58 31.94 8.29
CA ILE A 177 -4.01 32.20 8.56
C ILE A 177 -4.76 32.39 7.24
N SER A 178 -4.24 33.19 6.30
CA SER A 178 -4.87 33.36 4.99
C SER A 178 -4.96 32.04 4.21
N GLN A 179 -3.94 31.18 4.34
CA GLN A 179 -3.95 29.86 3.73
C GLN A 179 -4.96 28.91 4.39
N LEU A 180 -5.13 28.99 5.72
CA LEU A 180 -6.16 28.23 6.44
C LEU A 180 -7.56 28.67 6.02
N GLU A 181 -7.84 29.98 5.91
CA GLU A 181 -9.11 30.51 5.43
C GLU A 181 -9.45 29.96 4.03
N LYS A 182 -8.49 30.02 3.09
CA LYS A 182 -8.68 29.42 1.74
C LYS A 182 -8.94 27.92 1.79
N THR A 183 -8.32 27.22 2.73
CA THR A 183 -8.51 25.77 2.88
C THR A 183 -9.89 25.45 3.44
N VAL A 184 -10.39 26.25 4.38
CA VAL A 184 -11.76 26.14 4.91
C VAL A 184 -12.77 26.34 3.78
N ASP A 185 -12.65 27.42 3.00
CA ASP A 185 -13.53 27.70 1.86
C ASP A 185 -13.53 26.52 0.86
N ALA A 186 -12.35 25.97 0.56
CA ALA A 186 -12.23 24.84 -0.36
C ALA A 186 -12.85 23.54 0.20
N LEU A 187 -12.75 23.31 1.51
CA LEU A 187 -13.38 22.16 2.16
C LEU A 187 -14.90 22.30 2.17
N GLU A 188 -15.44 23.48 2.46
CA GLU A 188 -16.88 23.75 2.40
C GLU A 188 -17.44 23.49 1.00
N GLN A 189 -16.75 23.94 -0.05
CA GLN A 189 -17.14 23.65 -1.43
C GLN A 189 -17.13 22.15 -1.74
N ARG A 190 -16.14 21.41 -1.23
CA ARG A 190 -16.09 19.95 -1.39
C ARG A 190 -17.23 19.26 -0.65
N LEU A 191 -17.58 19.71 0.54
CA LEU A 191 -18.71 19.16 1.31
C LEU A 191 -20.02 19.36 0.56
N GLN A 192 -20.29 20.57 0.07
CA GLN A 192 -21.48 20.85 -0.75
C GLN A 192 -21.53 19.94 -1.99
N ALA A 193 -20.39 19.74 -2.67
CA ALA A 193 -20.33 18.86 -3.82
C ALA A 193 -20.61 17.38 -3.47
N VAL A 194 -20.17 16.91 -2.29
CA VAL A 194 -20.48 15.57 -1.79
C VAL A 194 -21.96 15.44 -1.43
N GLU A 195 -22.54 16.45 -0.76
CA GLU A 195 -23.96 16.47 -0.41
C GLU A 195 -24.86 16.42 -1.65
N ILE A 196 -24.53 17.20 -2.68
CA ILE A 196 -25.26 17.15 -3.96
C ILE A 196 -25.16 15.76 -4.57
N LYS A 197 -23.96 15.16 -4.62
CA LYS A 197 -23.77 13.80 -5.14
C LYS A 197 -24.58 12.77 -4.36
N LEU A 198 -24.61 12.87 -3.03
CA LEU A 198 -25.39 11.97 -2.19
C LEU A 198 -26.89 12.15 -2.44
N GLY A 199 -27.38 13.39 -2.60
CA GLY A 199 -28.76 13.65 -2.97
C GLY A 199 -29.16 13.12 -4.35
N LEU A 200 -28.19 12.95 -5.26
CA LEU A 200 -28.41 12.35 -6.58
C LEU A 200 -28.37 10.81 -6.55
N LEU A 201 -27.78 10.19 -5.52
CA LEU A 201 -27.81 8.75 -5.35
C LEU A 201 -29.23 8.32 -4.96
N LYS A 202 -29.97 7.77 -5.94
CA LYS A 202 -31.21 7.07 -5.63
C LYS A 202 -30.87 5.81 -4.82
N PRO A 203 -31.61 5.48 -3.76
CA PRO A 203 -31.43 4.21 -3.06
C PRO A 203 -31.55 3.07 -4.10
N PRO A 204 -30.69 2.03 -4.01
CA PRO A 204 -30.76 0.91 -4.94
C PRO A 204 -32.16 0.31 -4.87
N HIS A 205 -32.85 0.29 -6.01
CA HIS A 205 -34.17 -0.33 -6.07
C HIS A 205 -33.99 -1.83 -5.81
N ALA A 206 -34.59 -2.32 -4.73
CA ALA A 206 -34.54 -3.72 -4.34
C ALA A 206 -35.94 -4.19 -3.96
N GLU A 207 -36.27 -5.40 -4.39
CA GLU A 207 -37.51 -6.07 -4.01
C GLU A 207 -37.19 -7.47 -3.50
N GLU A 208 -38.04 -8.01 -2.64
CA GLU A 208 -37.96 -9.37 -2.15
C GLU A 208 -39.33 -10.03 -2.13
N GLY A 209 -39.33 -11.36 -2.09
CA GLY A 209 -40.56 -12.11 -1.94
C GLY A 209 -40.32 -13.60 -1.82
N MET A 210 -41.41 -14.36 -1.93
CA MET A 210 -41.36 -15.80 -1.87
C MET A 210 -42.34 -16.45 -2.85
N VAL A 211 -41.98 -17.64 -3.29
CA VAL A 211 -42.81 -18.57 -4.06
C VAL A 211 -42.89 -19.87 -3.28
N VAL A 212 -44.09 -20.44 -3.21
CA VAL A 212 -44.30 -21.77 -2.62
C VAL A 212 -44.71 -22.71 -3.73
N CYS A 213 -43.90 -23.74 -3.94
CA CYS A 213 -44.20 -24.85 -4.84
C CYS A 213 -44.70 -26.00 -3.96
N GLU A 214 -46.00 -26.26 -4.04
CA GLU A 214 -46.68 -27.30 -3.27
C GLU A 214 -46.38 -28.71 -3.85
N ASP A 215 -47.14 -29.72 -3.46
CA ASP A 215 -47.02 -31.14 -3.81
C ASP A 215 -46.54 -31.42 -5.26
N SER A 216 -45.40 -32.09 -5.39
CA SER A 216 -44.76 -32.38 -6.68
C SER A 216 -45.48 -33.41 -7.55
N ASN A 217 -46.52 -34.09 -7.06
CA ASN A 217 -47.41 -34.90 -7.89
C ASN A 217 -48.29 -34.04 -8.82
N ASN A 218 -48.52 -32.78 -8.45
CA ASN A 218 -49.31 -31.84 -9.24
C ASN A 218 -48.47 -31.01 -10.22
N TRP A 219 -47.16 -31.25 -10.26
CA TRP A 219 -46.25 -30.54 -11.16
C TRP A 219 -46.35 -31.10 -12.58
N ASN A 220 -46.11 -30.23 -13.56
CA ASN A 220 -46.13 -30.62 -14.97
C ASN A 220 -45.00 -31.60 -15.25
N ARG A 221 -45.29 -32.69 -15.97
CA ARG A 221 -44.27 -33.63 -16.40
C ARG A 221 -43.40 -33.01 -17.50
N ASP A 222 -42.12 -33.36 -17.49
CA ASP A 222 -41.19 -33.00 -18.54
C ASP A 222 -41.71 -33.48 -19.91
N PRO A 223 -41.96 -32.57 -20.87
CA PRO A 223 -42.46 -32.95 -22.19
C PRO A 223 -41.46 -33.82 -22.98
N TYR A 224 -40.18 -33.83 -22.60
CA TYR A 224 -39.13 -34.62 -23.25
C TYR A 224 -38.94 -36.02 -22.64
N GLY A 225 -39.75 -36.39 -21.63
CA GLY A 225 -39.76 -37.75 -21.08
C GLY A 225 -38.60 -38.10 -20.14
N ASN A 226 -37.84 -37.13 -19.66
CA ASN A 226 -36.69 -37.37 -18.75
C ASN A 226 -37.10 -37.67 -17.30
N ASN A 227 -38.35 -38.04 -17.05
CA ASN A 227 -38.93 -38.21 -15.72
C ASN A 227 -38.75 -36.97 -14.80
N GLY A 228 -38.67 -35.78 -15.40
CA GLY A 228 -38.66 -34.50 -14.69
C GLY A 228 -40.08 -34.03 -14.39
N ARG A 229 -40.22 -33.25 -13.33
CA ARG A 229 -41.45 -32.59 -12.91
C ARG A 229 -41.13 -31.13 -12.57
N TYR A 230 -41.95 -30.21 -13.08
CA TYR A 230 -41.73 -28.77 -12.91
C TYR A 230 -43.03 -28.01 -12.63
N VAL A 231 -42.93 -26.98 -11.80
CA VAL A 231 -44.00 -25.98 -11.63
C VAL A 231 -43.40 -24.58 -11.81
N PHE A 232 -44.18 -23.70 -12.43
CA PHE A 232 -43.76 -22.36 -12.81
C PHE A 232 -44.62 -21.32 -12.06
N HIS A 233 -43.97 -20.35 -11.43
CA HIS A 233 -44.63 -19.26 -10.73
C HIS A 233 -44.15 -17.92 -11.27
N ASN A 234 -45.08 -17.13 -11.80
CA ASN A 234 -44.76 -15.80 -12.29
C ASN A 234 -44.73 -14.81 -11.13
N VAL A 235 -43.60 -14.12 -10.98
CA VAL A 235 -43.38 -13.04 -10.04
C VAL A 235 -43.40 -11.74 -10.81
N LYS A 236 -44.20 -10.77 -10.36
CA LYS A 236 -44.20 -9.40 -10.88
C LYS A 236 -43.55 -8.49 -9.85
N PHE A 237 -42.64 -7.65 -10.30
CA PHE A 237 -42.09 -6.59 -9.46
C PHE A 237 -43.19 -5.56 -9.17
N GLN A 238 -43.20 -5.04 -7.94
CA GLN A 238 -44.13 -3.98 -7.55
C GLN A 238 -43.87 -2.71 -8.35
N THR A 239 -42.60 -2.40 -8.59
CA THR A 239 -42.16 -1.31 -9.45
C THR A 239 -41.31 -1.87 -10.59
N PRO A 240 -41.67 -1.64 -11.87
CA PRO A 240 -40.80 -2.02 -12.98
C PRO A 240 -39.42 -1.38 -12.87
N TYR A 241 -38.37 -2.16 -13.11
CA TYR A 241 -37.01 -1.67 -13.18
C TYR A 241 -36.73 -0.94 -14.51
N ASP A 242 -35.66 -0.12 -14.55
CA ASP A 242 -35.22 0.51 -15.80
C ASP A 242 -34.57 -0.50 -16.77
N LYS A 243 -33.94 -1.55 -16.22
CA LYS A 243 -33.30 -2.68 -16.91
C LYS A 243 -33.57 -3.96 -16.10
N PRO A 244 -33.55 -5.16 -16.71
CA PRO A 244 -33.70 -6.41 -15.95
C PRO A 244 -32.74 -6.46 -14.74
N PRO A 245 -33.23 -6.68 -13.51
CA PRO A 245 -32.40 -6.66 -12.30
C PRO A 245 -31.56 -7.94 -12.19
N MET A 246 -30.59 -7.96 -11.27
CA MET A 246 -30.03 -9.24 -10.81
C MET A 246 -31.01 -9.86 -9.81
N VAL A 247 -31.29 -11.16 -9.96
CA VAL A 247 -32.18 -11.90 -9.05
C VAL A 247 -31.44 -13.10 -8.48
N SER A 248 -31.56 -13.30 -7.17
CA SER A 248 -31.06 -14.48 -6.47
C SER A 248 -32.20 -15.24 -5.84
N LEU A 249 -32.15 -16.58 -5.92
CA LEU A 249 -33.10 -17.48 -5.29
C LEU A 249 -32.42 -18.23 -4.14
N GLY A 250 -33.18 -18.52 -3.08
CA GLY A 250 -32.76 -19.37 -1.98
C GLY A 250 -33.92 -20.22 -1.47
N ILE A 251 -33.69 -21.52 -1.29
CA ILE A 251 -34.67 -22.40 -0.64
C ILE A 251 -34.59 -22.18 0.87
N ASP A 252 -35.70 -21.77 1.49
CA ASP A 252 -35.78 -21.52 2.94
C ASP A 252 -36.75 -22.47 3.67
N LEU A 253 -37.46 -23.34 2.93
CA LEU A 253 -38.20 -24.49 3.44
C LEU A 253 -38.18 -25.60 2.41
N LEU A 254 -37.94 -26.82 2.87
CA LEU A 254 -37.99 -28.04 2.07
C LEU A 254 -38.60 -29.16 2.90
N ASP A 255 -39.71 -29.71 2.42
CA ASP A 255 -40.43 -30.86 2.98
C ASP A 255 -40.49 -31.95 1.90
N GLU A 256 -39.81 -33.06 2.14
CA GLU A 256 -39.51 -34.11 1.16
C GLU A 256 -39.66 -35.49 1.80
N SER A 257 -40.07 -36.47 1.01
CA SER A 257 -40.25 -37.85 1.48
C SER A 257 -38.91 -38.57 1.64
N SER A 258 -38.71 -39.22 2.78
CA SER A 258 -37.53 -40.05 3.03
C SER A 258 -37.42 -41.33 2.17
N ASP A 259 -38.38 -41.60 1.29
CA ASP A 259 -38.44 -42.84 0.49
C ASP A 259 -37.50 -42.84 -0.72
N ALA A 260 -36.95 -41.68 -1.10
CA ALA A 260 -36.07 -41.52 -2.25
C ALA A 260 -34.91 -40.55 -1.97
N TYR A 261 -34.00 -40.40 -2.92
CA TYR A 261 -32.95 -39.39 -2.81
C TYR A 261 -33.52 -37.98 -3.05
N LEU A 262 -33.05 -37.01 -2.27
CA LEU A 262 -33.37 -35.60 -2.47
C LEU A 262 -32.80 -35.10 -3.80
N ARG A 263 -33.69 -34.63 -4.68
CA ARG A 263 -33.35 -34.02 -5.97
C ARG A 263 -34.24 -32.82 -6.22
N ILE A 264 -33.68 -31.63 -6.12
CA ILE A 264 -34.41 -30.38 -6.31
C ILE A 264 -33.54 -29.36 -7.03
N HIS A 265 -34.14 -28.59 -7.93
CA HIS A 265 -33.53 -27.40 -8.49
C HIS A 265 -34.56 -26.27 -8.55
N THR A 266 -34.06 -25.05 -8.46
CA THR A 266 -34.85 -23.83 -8.59
C THR A 266 -34.14 -22.91 -9.57
N ASP A 267 -34.82 -22.51 -10.62
CA ASP A 267 -34.26 -21.66 -11.68
C ASP A 267 -35.10 -20.40 -11.88
N ILE A 268 -34.46 -19.39 -12.49
CA ILE A 268 -35.11 -18.16 -12.95
C ILE A 268 -35.27 -18.26 -14.46
N ASP A 269 -36.51 -18.18 -14.93
CA ASP A 269 -36.86 -18.09 -16.34
C ASP A 269 -37.47 -16.73 -16.66
N ASN A 270 -37.43 -16.33 -17.94
CA ASN A 270 -38.12 -15.14 -18.48
C ASN A 270 -37.91 -13.84 -17.66
N LEU A 271 -36.68 -13.61 -17.18
CA LEU A 271 -36.34 -12.41 -16.43
C LEU A 271 -36.43 -11.17 -17.33
N THR A 272 -37.29 -10.24 -16.93
CA THR A 272 -37.51 -8.95 -17.58
C THR A 272 -37.44 -7.83 -16.54
N LYS A 273 -37.63 -6.58 -16.99
CA LYS A 273 -37.73 -5.44 -16.08
C LYS A 273 -39.01 -5.43 -15.24
N ASP A 274 -40.04 -6.16 -15.64
CA ASP A 274 -41.38 -6.16 -15.04
C ASP A 274 -41.60 -7.37 -14.10
N GLY A 275 -40.76 -8.39 -14.21
CA GLY A 275 -40.88 -9.62 -13.43
C GLY A 275 -40.06 -10.77 -14.01
N PHE A 276 -40.25 -11.95 -13.44
CA PHE A 276 -39.58 -13.19 -13.83
C PHE A 276 -40.44 -14.40 -13.46
N THR A 277 -40.01 -15.59 -13.87
CA THR A 277 -40.65 -16.85 -13.51
C THR A 277 -39.72 -17.67 -12.62
N VAL A 278 -40.19 -18.08 -11.45
CA VAL A 278 -39.52 -19.11 -10.63
C VAL A 278 -39.95 -20.47 -11.15
N ARG A 279 -38.98 -21.30 -11.52
CA ARG A 279 -39.19 -22.71 -11.86
C ARG A 279 -38.70 -23.58 -10.73
N CYS A 280 -39.60 -24.29 -10.06
CA CYS A 280 -39.25 -25.39 -9.15
C CYS A 280 -39.25 -26.70 -9.95
N GLY A 281 -38.25 -27.55 -9.74
CA GLY A 281 -38.22 -28.85 -10.40
C GLY A 281 -37.55 -29.95 -9.58
N THR A 282 -37.98 -31.17 -9.89
CA THR A 282 -37.49 -32.42 -9.32
C THR A 282 -37.52 -33.50 -10.40
N TRP A 283 -36.91 -34.65 -10.16
CA TRP A 283 -36.87 -35.74 -11.14
C TRP A 283 -36.75 -37.10 -10.49
N ALA A 284 -36.94 -38.15 -11.31
CA ALA A 284 -36.96 -39.54 -10.87
C ALA A 284 -38.09 -39.80 -9.84
N ASP A 285 -37.77 -40.56 -8.80
CA ASP A 285 -38.66 -41.02 -7.73
C ASP A 285 -38.79 -40.06 -6.55
N THR A 286 -38.10 -38.90 -6.57
CA THR A 286 -38.13 -37.90 -5.48
C THR A 286 -39.54 -37.34 -5.26
N TYR A 287 -40.01 -37.26 -4.03
CA TYR A 287 -41.35 -36.73 -3.74
C TYR A 287 -41.26 -35.54 -2.77
N ILE A 288 -41.67 -34.36 -3.25
CA ILE A 288 -41.60 -33.10 -2.51
C ILE A 288 -43.02 -32.75 -2.10
N PHE A 289 -43.26 -32.68 -0.79
CA PHE A 289 -44.53 -32.21 -0.24
C PHE A 289 -44.65 -30.69 -0.41
N LYS A 290 -43.54 -29.97 -0.16
CA LYS A 290 -43.50 -28.51 -0.23
C LYS A 290 -42.07 -28.00 -0.35
N VAL A 291 -41.85 -27.02 -1.23
CA VAL A 291 -40.64 -26.18 -1.21
C VAL A 291 -41.03 -24.71 -1.21
N ARG A 292 -40.35 -23.91 -0.39
CA ARG A 292 -40.46 -22.45 -0.43
C ARG A 292 -39.15 -21.85 -0.90
N VAL A 293 -39.26 -20.98 -1.89
CA VAL A 293 -38.15 -20.28 -2.53
C VAL A 293 -38.31 -18.80 -2.22
N ARG A 294 -37.36 -18.23 -1.48
CA ARG A 294 -37.21 -16.78 -1.34
C ARG A 294 -36.42 -16.22 -2.50
N TRP A 295 -36.73 -15.00 -2.88
CA TRP A 295 -36.02 -14.28 -3.92
C TRP A 295 -35.73 -12.85 -3.47
N VAL A 296 -34.63 -12.32 -3.97
CA VAL A 296 -34.26 -10.90 -3.87
C VAL A 296 -33.83 -10.40 -5.24
N SER A 297 -34.27 -9.20 -5.61
CA SER A 297 -33.88 -8.51 -6.84
C SER A 297 -33.21 -7.18 -6.53
N VAL A 298 -32.14 -6.84 -7.25
CA VAL A 298 -31.43 -5.56 -7.10
C VAL A 298 -30.88 -5.07 -8.43
N VAL A 299 -30.91 -3.76 -8.65
CA VAL A 299 -30.16 -3.11 -9.73
C VAL A 299 -28.86 -2.53 -9.18
N ALA A 300 -27.74 -2.96 -9.76
CA ALA A 300 -26.43 -2.35 -9.61
C ALA A 300 -26.26 -1.14 -10.55
#